data_AF-A0A2G1DGI9-F1
#
_entry.id   AF-A0A2G1DGI9-F1
#
_cell.length_a   1.000
_cell.length_b   1.000
_cell.length_c   1.000
_cell.angle_alpha   90.00
_cell.angle_beta   90.00
_cell.angle_gamma   90.00
#
_symmetry.space_group_name_H-M   'P 1'
#
loop_
_entity.id
_entity.type
_entity.pdbx_description
1 polymer ?
#
loop_
_entity_poly.entity_id
_entity_poly.type
_entity_poly.pdbx_seq_one_letter_code
_entity_poly.pdbx_strand_id
1 'polypeptide(L)'
;MNEVLLSTEVLIYLLSETLIILLEFFALFFTIDIIKNWDFTSTKPKQYRLEKKSYLVMLIIFFALVVKIALIPYFAYVIDNLSNIVPGAMCAAGVINANDYGIKLLALKIFIVFFNSIWIIINSEDLRQKDYPYIKTKLYFFIFVFLITLIEYILDILYFTNISLDELVLCCTVIFGTQGNSTLPFGLDTSKLIILFYLFYLLTLMANISKQSFLSFIVNILFLYISYLSVVEFFGTYIYELPTHKCPFCMLQKEYYYIGYVLWTTLFLGVFYAISSFMLKSLIKKELDYTYKYSIIFNTIFVSICTLYVFIYYLKNGVFL
;
A
#
# COMPACT_ATOMS: atom_id res chain seq x y z
N MET A 1 -26.98 -17.88 -5.73
CA MET A 1 -25.65 -18.02 -5.09
C MET A 1 -24.75 -17.06 -5.82
N ASN A 2 -24.07 -16.14 -5.13
CA ASN A 2 -23.35 -15.05 -5.78
C ASN A 2 -22.21 -15.63 -6.64
N GLU A 3 -22.29 -15.55 -7.97
CA GLU A 3 -21.31 -16.19 -8.89
C GLU A 3 -19.89 -15.66 -8.66
N VAL A 4 -19.77 -14.44 -8.14
CA VAL A 4 -18.52 -13.83 -7.69
C VAL A 4 -17.80 -14.70 -6.65
N LEU A 5 -18.52 -15.29 -5.69
CA LEU A 5 -17.91 -16.14 -4.65
C LEU A 5 -17.50 -17.53 -5.16
N LEU A 6 -18.00 -17.93 -6.34
CA LEU A 6 -17.65 -19.19 -6.99
C LEU A 6 -16.46 -19.05 -7.93
N SER A 7 -15.99 -17.83 -8.21
CA SER A 7 -14.73 -17.60 -8.92
C SER A 7 -13.59 -18.27 -8.15
N THR A 8 -12.78 -19.02 -8.88
CA THR A 8 -11.65 -19.76 -8.31
C THR A 8 -10.62 -18.79 -7.71
N GLU A 9 -10.45 -17.65 -8.35
CA GLU A 9 -9.54 -16.58 -7.94
C GLU A 9 -9.94 -15.98 -6.59
N VAL A 10 -11.23 -15.67 -6.43
CA VAL A 10 -11.82 -15.15 -5.18
C VAL A 10 -11.73 -16.19 -4.07
N LEU A 11 -12.00 -17.45 -4.37
CA LEU A 11 -11.93 -18.53 -3.37
C LEU A 11 -10.49 -18.77 -2.88
N ILE A 12 -9.51 -18.79 -3.79
CA ILE A 12 -8.08 -18.87 -3.43
C ILE A 12 -7.67 -17.66 -2.59
N TYR A 13 -8.12 -16.47 -2.96
CA TYR A 13 -7.83 -15.23 -2.24
C TYR A 13 -8.38 -15.30 -0.80
N LEU A 14 -9.67 -15.56 -0.62
CA LEU A 14 -10.32 -15.62 0.69
C LEU A 14 -9.77 -16.76 1.55
N LEU A 15 -9.46 -17.91 0.97
CA LEU A 15 -8.82 -19.02 1.68
C LEU A 15 -7.44 -18.60 2.20
N SER A 16 -6.64 -17.95 1.36
CA SER A 16 -5.32 -17.46 1.75
C SER A 16 -5.43 -16.46 2.91
N GLU A 17 -6.36 -15.51 2.81
CA GLU A 17 -6.63 -14.54 3.87
C GLU A 17 -7.07 -15.19 5.19
N THR A 18 -7.95 -16.18 5.10
CA THR A 18 -8.40 -16.95 6.27
C THR A 18 -7.23 -17.65 6.96
N LEU A 19 -6.34 -18.29 6.19
CA LEU A 19 -5.16 -18.96 6.73
C LEU A 19 -4.21 -17.97 7.41
N ILE A 20 -4.00 -16.77 6.84
CA ILE A 20 -3.18 -15.73 7.45
C ILE A 20 -3.76 -15.27 8.79
N ILE A 21 -5.06 -14.96 8.84
CA ILE A 21 -5.72 -14.56 10.10
C ILE A 21 -5.62 -15.66 11.17
N LEU A 22 -5.77 -16.94 10.80
CA LEU A 22 -5.61 -18.05 11.75
C LEU A 22 -4.19 -18.13 12.32
N LEU A 23 -3.17 -17.94 11.47
CA LEU A 23 -1.77 -17.90 11.90
C LEU A 23 -1.49 -16.71 12.82
N GLU A 24 -2.00 -15.53 12.48
CA GLU A 24 -1.84 -14.33 13.33
C GLU A 24 -2.55 -14.48 14.66
N PHE A 25 -3.76 -15.05 14.68
CA PHE A 25 -4.51 -15.31 15.92
C PHE A 25 -3.77 -16.30 16.83
N PHE A 26 -3.19 -17.35 16.25
CA PHE A 26 -2.34 -18.29 16.99
C PHE A 26 -1.10 -17.59 17.58
N ALA A 27 -0.45 -16.73 16.80
CA ALA A 27 0.69 -15.95 17.26
C ALA A 27 0.31 -14.93 18.35
N LEU A 28 -0.89 -14.34 18.29
CA LEU A 28 -1.41 -13.39 19.27
C LEU A 28 -1.51 -14.00 20.68
N PHE A 29 -2.03 -15.24 20.77
CA PHE A 29 -2.16 -15.95 22.04
C PHE A 29 -0.82 -16.03 22.79
N PHE A 30 0.25 -16.36 22.07
CA PHE A 30 1.59 -16.45 22.65
C PHE A 30 2.29 -15.11 22.82
N THR A 31 1.96 -14.14 21.97
CA THR A 31 2.45 -12.76 22.09
C THR A 31 2.10 -12.17 23.46
N ILE A 32 0.87 -12.36 23.92
CA ILE A 32 0.42 -11.86 25.24
C ILE A 32 1.24 -12.48 26.38
N ASP A 33 1.54 -13.77 26.31
CA ASP A 33 2.35 -14.50 27.29
C ASP A 33 3.80 -13.98 27.31
N ILE A 34 4.39 -13.74 26.13
CA ILE A 34 5.74 -13.21 25.99
C ILE A 34 5.82 -11.79 26.56
N ILE A 35 4.92 -10.88 26.18
CA ILE A 35 4.94 -9.49 26.66
C ILE A 35 4.92 -9.42 28.20
N LYS A 36 4.07 -10.22 28.85
CA LYS A 36 3.89 -10.20 30.31
C LYS A 36 5.09 -10.76 31.08
N ASN A 37 5.75 -11.78 30.53
CA ASN A 37 6.76 -12.55 31.26
C ASN A 37 8.20 -12.32 30.78
N TRP A 38 8.42 -11.51 29.75
CA TRP A 38 9.75 -11.30 29.17
C TRP A 38 10.67 -10.47 30.07
N ASP A 39 11.77 -11.10 30.48
CA ASP A 39 12.89 -10.50 31.20
C ASP A 39 14.21 -11.17 30.76
N PHE A 40 14.94 -10.49 29.86
CA PHE A 40 16.22 -10.98 29.32
C PHE A 40 17.31 -11.16 30.40
N THR A 41 17.21 -10.46 31.52
CA THR A 41 18.19 -10.58 32.62
C THR A 41 17.94 -11.79 33.52
N SER A 42 16.79 -12.44 33.36
CA SER A 42 16.39 -13.57 34.21
C SER A 42 17.04 -14.87 33.79
N THR A 43 17.76 -15.52 34.70
CA THR A 43 18.37 -16.85 34.48
C THR A 43 17.42 -18.02 34.78
N LYS A 44 16.12 -17.75 34.96
CA LYS A 44 15.13 -18.77 35.31
C LYS A 44 14.84 -19.69 34.11
N PRO A 45 14.58 -21.01 34.32
CA PRO A 45 14.21 -21.93 33.24
C PRO A 45 13.00 -21.48 32.40
N LYS A 46 12.07 -20.73 33.03
CA LYS A 46 10.91 -20.13 32.35
C LYS A 46 11.32 -19.16 31.25
N GLN A 47 12.37 -18.34 31.45
CA GLN A 47 12.86 -17.38 30.46
C GLN A 47 13.46 -18.09 29.24
N TYR A 48 14.31 -19.10 29.44
CA TYR A 48 14.84 -19.91 28.34
C TYR A 48 13.74 -20.58 27.49
N ARG A 49 12.64 -21.03 28.13
CA ARG A 49 11.49 -21.57 27.41
C ARG A 49 10.74 -20.51 26.62
N LEU A 50 10.62 -19.29 27.16
CA LEU A 50 10.00 -18.15 26.47
C LEU A 50 10.84 -17.71 25.27
N GLU A 51 12.16 -17.71 25.36
CA GLU A 51 13.06 -17.41 24.25
C GLU A 51 12.91 -18.42 23.11
N LYS A 52 12.96 -19.72 23.39
CA LYS A 52 12.74 -20.76 22.36
C LYS A 52 11.38 -20.61 21.68
N LYS A 53 10.36 -20.29 22.47
CA LYS A 53 8.99 -20.06 21.98
C LYS A 53 8.89 -18.78 21.15
N SER A 54 9.59 -17.70 21.55
CA SER A 54 9.53 -16.42 20.84
C SER A 54 10.10 -16.53 19.44
N TYR A 55 11.16 -17.32 19.20
CA TYR A 55 11.66 -17.56 17.84
C TYR A 55 10.58 -18.10 16.90
N LEU A 56 9.83 -19.13 17.32
CA LEU A 56 8.75 -19.69 16.52
C LEU A 56 7.64 -18.67 16.28
N VAL A 57 7.24 -17.94 17.31
CA VAL A 57 6.18 -16.91 17.21
C VAL A 57 6.60 -15.79 16.25
N MET A 58 7.84 -15.28 16.34
CA MET A 58 8.34 -14.24 15.44
C MET A 58 8.42 -14.72 14.00
N LEU A 59 8.76 -16.00 13.77
CA LEU A 59 8.80 -16.59 12.44
C LEU A 59 7.38 -16.68 11.83
N ILE A 60 6.39 -17.12 12.62
CA ILE A 60 4.98 -17.18 12.19
C ILE A 60 4.48 -15.78 11.83
N ILE A 61 4.73 -14.78 12.68
CA ILE A 61 4.35 -13.39 12.42
C ILE A 61 5.03 -12.90 11.14
N PHE A 62 6.35 -13.05 11.04
CA PHE A 62 7.10 -12.63 9.86
C PHE A 62 6.55 -13.25 8.57
N PHE A 63 6.30 -14.56 8.57
CA PHE A 63 5.72 -15.26 7.43
C PHE A 63 4.34 -14.71 7.07
N ALA A 64 3.45 -14.55 8.06
CA ALA A 64 2.11 -14.03 7.84
C ALA A 64 2.12 -12.63 7.21
N LEU A 65 2.93 -11.72 7.76
CA LEU A 65 3.04 -10.34 7.28
C LEU A 65 3.64 -10.27 5.86
N VAL A 66 4.62 -11.11 5.53
CA VAL A 66 5.22 -11.18 4.18
C VAL A 66 4.21 -11.71 3.16
N VAL A 67 3.50 -12.78 3.49
CA VAL A 67 2.46 -13.32 2.60
C VAL A 67 1.35 -12.29 2.38
N LYS A 68 0.95 -11.55 3.43
CA LYS A 68 -0.03 -10.47 3.32
C LYS A 68 0.40 -9.36 2.34
N ILE A 69 1.69 -9.01 2.31
CA ILE A 69 2.23 -8.07 1.31
C ILE A 69 2.14 -8.68 -0.10
N ALA A 70 2.49 -9.97 -0.24
CA ALA A 70 2.44 -10.67 -1.52
C ALA A 70 1.01 -10.87 -2.06
N LEU A 71 -0.02 -10.82 -1.21
CA LEU A 71 -1.42 -10.92 -1.61
C LEU A 71 -1.95 -9.66 -2.30
N ILE A 72 -1.29 -8.50 -2.19
CA ILE A 72 -1.78 -7.26 -2.80
C ILE A 72 -1.78 -7.29 -4.34
N PRO A 73 -0.69 -7.68 -5.03
CA PRO A 73 -0.74 -7.88 -6.48
C PRO A 73 -1.78 -8.93 -6.88
N TYR A 74 -1.95 -9.98 -6.08
CA TYR A 74 -2.94 -11.01 -6.35
C TYR A 74 -4.37 -10.48 -6.20
N PHE A 75 -4.65 -9.66 -5.18
CA PHE A 75 -5.92 -8.95 -5.04
C PHE A 75 -6.21 -8.06 -6.25
N ALA A 76 -5.24 -7.28 -6.72
CA ALA A 76 -5.40 -6.47 -7.93
C ALA A 76 -5.75 -7.33 -9.16
N TYR A 77 -5.12 -8.49 -9.30
CA TYR A 77 -5.43 -9.47 -10.34
C TYR A 77 -6.86 -10.04 -10.21
N VAL A 78 -7.29 -10.42 -9.00
CA VAL A 78 -8.65 -10.92 -8.75
C VAL A 78 -9.70 -9.87 -9.15
N ILE A 79 -9.51 -8.62 -8.74
CA ILE A 79 -10.45 -7.52 -9.05
C ILE A 79 -10.48 -7.22 -10.56
N ASP A 80 -9.33 -7.26 -11.25
CA ASP A 80 -9.30 -7.07 -12.71
C ASP A 80 -9.99 -8.22 -13.44
N ASN A 81 -9.75 -9.48 -13.06
CA ASN A 81 -10.43 -10.63 -13.65
C ASN A 81 -11.95 -10.61 -13.43
N LEU A 82 -12.40 -10.16 -12.26
CA LEU A 82 -13.82 -10.01 -11.94
C LEU A 82 -14.53 -9.00 -12.86
N SER A 83 -13.80 -8.11 -13.54
CA SER A 83 -14.41 -7.18 -14.50
C SER A 83 -15.06 -7.90 -15.69
N ASN A 84 -14.64 -9.14 -15.99
CA ASN A 84 -15.26 -9.96 -17.02
C ASN A 84 -16.62 -10.54 -16.61
N ILE A 85 -16.92 -10.57 -15.31
CA ILE A 85 -18.13 -11.18 -14.75
C ILE A 85 -19.12 -10.10 -14.28
N VAL A 86 -18.61 -9.00 -13.70
CA VAL A 86 -19.44 -7.92 -13.15
C VAL A 86 -19.99 -7.04 -14.28
N PRO A 87 -21.32 -6.95 -14.46
CA PRO A 87 -21.90 -6.17 -15.55
C PRO A 87 -21.57 -4.67 -15.47
N GLY A 88 -21.05 -4.11 -16.56
CA GLY A 88 -20.67 -2.69 -16.64
C GLY A 88 -19.22 -2.38 -16.21
N ALA A 89 -18.52 -3.34 -15.59
CA ALA A 89 -17.12 -3.17 -15.23
C ALA A 89 -16.22 -3.32 -16.48
N MET A 90 -15.63 -2.20 -16.93
CA MET A 90 -14.65 -2.22 -18.04
C MET A 90 -13.21 -2.50 -17.59
N CYS A 91 -12.93 -2.36 -16.29
CA CYS A 91 -11.64 -2.63 -15.67
C CYS A 91 -11.84 -2.81 -14.15
N ALA A 92 -10.75 -3.11 -13.43
CA ALA A 92 -10.74 -3.21 -11.96
C ALA A 92 -11.38 -2.00 -11.24
N ALA A 93 -11.36 -0.80 -11.83
CA ALA A 93 -12.00 0.39 -11.25
C ALA A 93 -13.52 0.25 -11.09
N GLY A 94 -14.19 -0.41 -12.04
CA GLY A 94 -15.63 -0.64 -11.94
C GLY A 94 -15.96 -1.64 -10.83
N VAL A 95 -15.17 -2.71 -10.73
CA VAL A 95 -15.34 -3.75 -9.72
C VAL A 95 -15.07 -3.21 -8.32
N ILE A 96 -13.99 -2.45 -8.11
CA ILE A 96 -13.68 -1.86 -6.79
C ILE A 96 -14.72 -0.83 -6.35
N ASN A 97 -15.46 -0.23 -7.29
CA ASN A 97 -16.56 0.69 -7.03
C ASN A 97 -17.94 0.03 -7.06
N ALA A 98 -18.02 -1.31 -7.14
CA ALA A 98 -19.31 -2.01 -7.19
C ALA A 98 -20.14 -1.84 -5.91
N ASN A 99 -19.50 -1.48 -4.78
CA ASN A 99 -20.17 -1.18 -3.53
C ASN A 99 -19.35 -0.20 -2.66
N ASP A 100 -19.93 0.21 -1.53
CA ASP A 100 -19.34 1.19 -0.60
C ASP A 100 -18.09 0.71 0.15
N TYR A 101 -17.74 -0.58 0.08
CA TYR A 101 -16.61 -1.17 0.81
C TYR A 101 -15.31 -1.13 0.01
N GLY A 102 -15.36 -1.22 -1.33
CA GLY A 102 -14.16 -1.51 -2.12
C GLY A 102 -13.05 -0.45 -2.05
N ILE A 103 -13.37 0.85 -2.16
CA ILE A 103 -12.35 1.91 -1.99
C ILE A 103 -11.76 1.89 -0.58
N LYS A 104 -12.60 1.71 0.46
CA LYS A 104 -12.17 1.67 1.87
C LYS A 104 -11.25 0.48 2.10
N LEU A 105 -11.59 -0.67 1.52
CA LEU A 105 -10.83 -1.90 1.57
C LEU A 105 -9.45 -1.73 0.91
N LEU A 106 -9.40 -1.17 -0.30
CA LEU A 106 -8.13 -0.91 -1.00
C LEU A 106 -7.23 0.03 -0.20
N ALA A 107 -7.79 1.11 0.37
CA ALA A 107 -7.03 2.04 1.21
C ALA A 107 -6.47 1.33 2.44
N LEU A 108 -7.29 0.53 3.14
CA LEU A 108 -6.87 -0.22 4.32
C LEU A 108 -5.74 -1.21 4.02
N LYS A 109 -5.84 -1.92 2.90
CA LYS A 109 -4.79 -2.84 2.40
C LYS A 109 -3.45 -2.14 2.21
N ILE A 110 -3.45 -0.94 1.60
CA ILE A 110 -2.21 -0.15 1.41
C ILE A 110 -1.60 0.24 2.77
N PHE A 111 -2.41 0.65 3.74
CA PHE A 111 -1.92 0.96 5.09
C PHE A 111 -1.34 -0.28 5.80
N ILE A 112 -1.99 -1.44 5.69
CA ILE A 112 -1.50 -2.70 6.26
C ILE A 112 -0.12 -3.05 5.70
N VAL A 113 0.10 -2.92 4.38
CA VAL A 113 1.42 -3.15 3.77
C VAL A 113 2.51 -2.29 4.42
N PHE A 114 2.21 -1.01 4.68
CA PHE A 114 3.17 -0.09 5.30
C PHE A 114 3.49 -0.50 6.74
N PHE A 115 2.47 -0.84 7.54
CA PHE A 115 2.68 -1.29 8.92
C PHE A 115 3.42 -2.63 8.97
N ASN A 116 3.06 -3.59 8.11
CA ASN A 116 3.73 -4.89 8.01
C ASN A 116 5.23 -4.71 7.69
N SER A 117 5.53 -3.85 6.74
CA SER A 117 6.90 -3.56 6.33
C SER A 117 7.70 -2.85 7.42
N ILE A 118 7.09 -1.92 8.18
CA ILE A 118 7.72 -1.31 9.37
C ILE A 118 8.02 -2.37 10.43
N TRP A 119 7.08 -3.29 10.70
CA TRP A 119 7.28 -4.36 11.67
C TRP A 119 8.47 -5.24 11.29
N ILE A 120 8.59 -5.59 10.00
CA ILE A 120 9.72 -6.37 9.47
C ILE A 120 11.05 -5.66 9.72
N ILE A 121 11.12 -4.34 9.51
CA ILE A 121 12.33 -3.56 9.79
C ILE A 121 12.66 -3.60 11.29
N ILE A 122 11.68 -3.38 12.17
CA ILE A 122 11.90 -3.45 13.62
C ILE A 122 12.42 -4.84 14.03
N ASN A 123 11.82 -5.90 13.50
CA ASN A 123 12.25 -7.27 13.79
C ASN A 123 13.69 -7.54 13.32
N SER A 124 14.08 -7.04 12.13
CA SER A 124 15.45 -7.13 11.64
C SER A 124 16.44 -6.39 12.56
N GLU A 125 16.09 -5.19 13.03
CA GLU A 125 16.95 -4.42 13.94
C GLU A 125 17.05 -5.02 15.35
N ASP A 126 16.00 -5.71 15.81
CA ASP A 126 15.99 -6.44 17.06
C ASP A 126 16.88 -7.70 17.00
N LEU A 127 16.81 -8.47 15.91
CA LEU A 127 17.65 -9.67 15.68
C LEU A 127 19.15 -9.36 15.60
N ARG A 128 19.53 -8.12 15.28
CA ARG A 128 20.94 -7.69 15.25
C ARG A 128 21.52 -7.39 16.63
N GLN A 129 20.67 -7.26 17.65
CA GLN A 129 21.08 -6.93 19.01
C GLN A 129 21.01 -8.17 19.90
N LYS A 130 22.01 -8.34 20.77
CA LYS A 130 22.13 -9.56 21.59
C LYS A 130 21.06 -9.66 22.68
N ASP A 131 20.56 -8.52 23.13
CA ASP A 131 19.65 -8.35 24.27
C ASP A 131 18.18 -8.21 23.88
N TYR A 132 17.85 -8.28 22.58
CA TYR A 132 16.49 -8.15 22.05
C TYR A 132 15.70 -6.96 22.64
N PRO A 133 16.24 -5.73 22.57
CA PRO A 133 15.71 -4.59 23.29
C PRO A 133 14.33 -4.16 22.80
N TYR A 134 13.93 -4.54 21.57
CA TYR A 134 12.69 -4.10 20.93
C TYR A 134 11.62 -5.18 20.92
N ILE A 135 11.82 -6.31 21.59
CA ILE A 135 10.86 -7.42 21.54
C ILE A 135 9.47 -7.04 22.05
N LYS A 136 9.38 -6.24 23.12
CA LYS A 136 8.08 -5.75 23.61
C LYS A 136 7.45 -4.78 22.62
N THR A 137 8.24 -3.82 22.10
CA THR A 137 7.77 -2.83 21.12
C THR A 137 7.21 -3.50 19.87
N LYS A 138 7.94 -4.44 19.26
CA LYS A 138 7.48 -5.13 18.05
C LYS A 138 6.26 -6.01 18.30
N LEU A 139 6.12 -6.59 19.49
CA LEU A 139 4.95 -7.37 19.85
C LEU A 139 3.70 -6.51 20.10
N TYR A 140 3.83 -5.36 20.76
CA TYR A 140 2.74 -4.38 20.84
C TYR A 140 2.33 -3.87 19.47
N PHE A 141 3.31 -3.60 18.60
CA PHE A 141 3.05 -3.19 17.23
C PHE A 141 2.36 -4.29 16.40
N PHE A 142 2.73 -5.56 16.61
CA PHE A 142 2.02 -6.70 16.02
C PHE A 142 0.56 -6.78 16.47
N ILE A 143 0.26 -6.57 17.76
CA ILE A 143 -1.14 -6.55 18.24
C ILE A 143 -1.94 -5.48 17.50
N PHE A 144 -1.37 -4.29 17.30
CA PHE A 144 -1.99 -3.23 16.53
C PHE A 144 -2.24 -3.63 15.06
N VAL A 145 -1.24 -4.21 14.39
CA VAL A 145 -1.35 -4.70 13.01
C VAL A 145 -2.42 -5.79 12.89
N PHE A 146 -2.47 -6.73 13.83
CA PHE A 146 -3.47 -7.80 13.86
C PHE A 146 -4.89 -7.23 13.92
N LEU A 147 -5.15 -6.24 14.78
CA LEU A 147 -6.49 -5.65 14.90
C LEU A 147 -6.94 -4.99 13.60
N ILE A 148 -6.03 -4.29 12.91
CA ILE A 148 -6.31 -3.67 11.61
C ILE A 148 -6.55 -4.75 10.53
N THR A 149 -5.76 -5.82 10.54
CA THR A 149 -5.89 -6.93 9.60
C THR A 149 -7.20 -7.70 9.83
N LEU A 150 -7.68 -7.80 11.06
CA LEU A 150 -9.00 -8.36 11.37
C LEU A 150 -10.14 -7.51 10.78
N ILE A 151 -10.05 -6.18 10.88
CA ILE A 151 -11.03 -5.26 10.27
C ILE A 151 -11.02 -5.43 8.74
N GLU A 152 -9.83 -5.53 8.16
CA GLU A 152 -9.67 -5.73 6.72
C GLU A 152 -10.24 -7.07 6.24
N TYR A 153 -10.03 -8.15 6.99
CA TYR A 153 -10.62 -9.45 6.67
C TYR A 153 -12.15 -9.43 6.69
N ILE A 154 -12.74 -8.73 7.66
CA ILE A 154 -14.20 -8.53 7.72
C ILE A 154 -14.67 -7.72 6.50
N LEU A 155 -13.93 -6.68 6.12
CA LEU A 155 -14.23 -5.88 4.94
C LEU A 155 -14.09 -6.68 3.64
N ASP A 156 -13.12 -7.59 3.53
CA ASP A 156 -12.99 -8.50 2.38
C ASP A 156 -14.26 -9.35 2.23
N ILE A 157 -14.71 -9.99 3.32
CA ILE A 157 -15.95 -10.79 3.29
C ILE A 157 -17.14 -9.92 2.86
N LEU A 158 -17.36 -8.78 3.52
CA LEU A 158 -18.47 -7.87 3.22
C LEU A 158 -18.40 -7.35 1.78
N TYR A 159 -17.20 -7.05 1.29
CA TYR A 159 -16.98 -6.56 -0.06
C TYR A 159 -17.40 -7.62 -1.09
N PHE A 160 -16.85 -8.83 -1.03
CA PHE A 160 -17.15 -9.88 -2.01
C PHE A 160 -18.58 -10.43 -1.90
N THR A 161 -19.18 -10.47 -0.70
CA THR A 161 -20.59 -10.91 -0.56
C THR A 161 -21.58 -9.91 -1.16
N ASN A 162 -21.23 -8.62 -1.13
CA ASN A 162 -22.12 -7.53 -1.52
C ASN A 162 -21.82 -6.98 -2.93
N ILE A 163 -21.08 -7.71 -3.76
CA ILE A 163 -21.01 -7.39 -5.20
C ILE A 163 -22.31 -7.87 -5.83
N SER A 164 -23.14 -6.93 -6.28
CA SER A 164 -24.36 -7.23 -7.06
C SER A 164 -23.99 -7.52 -8.51
N LEU A 165 -24.59 -8.55 -9.08
CA LEU A 165 -24.53 -8.84 -10.52
C LEU A 165 -25.79 -8.37 -11.26
N ASP A 166 -26.81 -7.93 -10.53
CA ASP A 166 -28.09 -7.49 -11.10
C ASP A 166 -28.09 -6.00 -11.46
N GLU A 167 -27.13 -5.23 -10.93
CA GLU A 167 -26.99 -3.79 -11.14
C GLU A 167 -25.77 -3.50 -12.00
N LEU A 168 -25.92 -2.55 -12.94
CA LEU A 168 -24.82 -2.10 -13.78
C LEU A 168 -23.90 -1.18 -12.97
N VAL A 169 -22.62 -1.55 -12.86
CA VAL A 169 -21.61 -0.68 -12.24
C VAL A 169 -21.18 0.42 -13.19
N LEU A 170 -20.73 1.54 -12.64
CA LEU A 170 -20.21 2.66 -13.42
C LEU A 170 -18.87 2.29 -14.07
N CYS A 171 -18.72 2.66 -15.35
CA CYS A 171 -17.43 2.54 -16.03
C CYS A 171 -16.43 3.60 -15.52
N CYS A 172 -15.14 3.34 -15.70
CA CYS A 172 -14.08 4.24 -15.23
C CYS A 172 -14.15 5.64 -15.86
N THR A 173 -14.73 5.79 -17.05
CA THR A 173 -14.93 7.09 -17.72
C THR A 173 -15.98 7.94 -17.01
N VAL A 174 -16.97 7.34 -16.34
CA VAL A 174 -17.92 8.10 -15.51
C VAL A 174 -17.31 8.42 -14.14
N ILE A 175 -16.54 7.49 -13.58
CA ILE A 175 -15.89 7.68 -12.26
C ILE A 175 -14.80 8.75 -12.31
N PHE A 176 -13.94 8.72 -13.33
CA PHE A 176 -12.74 9.57 -13.45
C PHE A 176 -12.81 10.57 -14.61
N GLY A 177 -13.74 10.43 -15.55
CA GLY A 177 -13.83 11.28 -16.73
C GLY A 177 -14.77 12.47 -16.57
N THR A 178 -15.02 13.17 -17.67
CA THR A 178 -15.64 14.51 -17.75
C THR A 178 -17.12 14.58 -17.32
N GLN A 179 -17.79 13.44 -17.14
CA GLN A 179 -19.18 13.37 -16.64
C GLN A 179 -19.26 13.13 -15.14
N GLY A 180 -18.19 12.63 -14.51
CA GLY A 180 -18.04 12.72 -13.07
C GLY A 180 -17.79 14.18 -12.69
N ASN A 181 -18.14 14.59 -11.47
CA ASN A 181 -17.73 15.88 -10.92
C ASN A 181 -16.19 15.91 -10.73
N SER A 182 -15.42 15.83 -11.81
CA SER A 182 -13.96 15.93 -11.83
C SER A 182 -13.56 17.40 -11.72
N THR A 183 -14.13 18.11 -10.76
CA THR A 183 -13.52 19.33 -10.26
C THR A 183 -12.41 18.89 -9.34
N LEU A 184 -11.17 19.14 -9.76
CA LEU A 184 -10.02 18.99 -8.90
C LEU A 184 -10.35 19.65 -7.54
N PRO A 185 -10.04 18.97 -6.41
CA PRO A 185 -10.36 19.50 -5.11
C PRO A 185 -9.72 20.89 -4.95
N PHE A 186 -10.43 21.78 -4.25
CA PHE A 186 -10.02 23.18 -4.04
C PHE A 186 -9.99 24.07 -5.29
N GLY A 187 -10.64 23.67 -6.39
CA GLY A 187 -10.67 24.47 -7.62
C GLY A 187 -9.28 24.60 -8.27
N LEU A 188 -8.44 23.58 -8.10
CA LEU A 188 -7.13 23.52 -8.73
C LEU A 188 -7.29 23.36 -10.24
N ASP A 189 -6.44 24.04 -11.00
CA ASP A 189 -6.28 23.80 -12.43
C ASP A 189 -5.15 22.78 -12.64
N THR A 190 -5.15 22.08 -13.78
CA THR A 190 -4.10 21.11 -14.15
C THR A 190 -2.70 21.73 -14.08
N SER A 191 -2.54 22.97 -14.55
CA SER A 191 -1.25 23.70 -14.47
C SER A 191 -0.79 23.91 -13.02
N LYS A 192 -1.70 24.26 -12.11
CA LYS A 192 -1.38 24.46 -10.68
C LYS A 192 -1.02 23.13 -10.02
N LEU A 193 -1.71 22.04 -10.40
CA LEU A 193 -1.43 20.69 -9.90
C LEU A 193 -0.01 20.24 -10.25
N ILE A 194 0.45 20.48 -11.47
CA ILE A 194 1.81 20.14 -11.92
C ILE A 194 2.87 20.97 -11.17
N ILE A 195 2.62 22.27 -10.97
CA ILE A 195 3.51 23.12 -10.16
C ILE A 195 3.61 22.56 -8.74
N LEU A 196 2.48 22.19 -8.14
CA LEU A 196 2.41 21.64 -6.80
C LEU A 196 3.14 20.29 -6.71
N PHE A 197 3.01 19.45 -7.74
CA PHE A 197 3.69 18.16 -7.85
C PHE A 197 5.22 18.31 -7.77
N TYR A 198 5.82 19.15 -8.63
CA TYR A 198 7.28 19.36 -8.60
C TYR A 198 7.74 20.11 -7.35
N LEU A 199 6.94 21.02 -6.82
CA LEU A 199 7.24 21.72 -5.57
C LEU A 199 7.29 20.75 -4.38
N PHE A 200 6.28 19.89 -4.22
CA PHE A 200 6.30 18.87 -3.16
C PHE A 200 7.43 17.86 -3.39
N TYR A 201 7.73 17.47 -4.62
CA TYR A 201 8.90 16.65 -4.90
C TYR A 201 10.19 17.31 -4.40
N LEU A 202 10.45 18.58 -4.73
CA LEU A 202 11.61 19.31 -4.23
C LEU A 202 11.63 19.39 -2.69
N LEU A 203 10.48 19.63 -2.06
CA LEU A 203 10.36 19.59 -0.60
C LEU A 203 10.69 18.20 -0.03
N THR A 204 10.25 17.10 -0.66
CA THR A 204 10.60 15.75 -0.21
C THR A 204 12.11 15.53 -0.26
N LEU A 205 12.79 16.01 -1.32
CA LEU A 205 14.25 15.93 -1.44
C LEU A 205 14.92 16.73 -0.31
N MET A 206 14.53 17.98 -0.10
CA MET A 206 15.10 18.83 0.95
C MET A 206 14.87 18.25 2.35
N ALA A 207 13.67 17.76 2.64
CA ALA A 207 13.32 17.15 3.92
C ALA A 207 14.12 15.86 4.19
N ASN A 208 14.32 15.03 3.16
CA ASN A 208 15.10 13.79 3.28
C ASN A 208 16.62 14.06 3.36
N ILE A 209 17.16 15.04 2.62
CA ILE A 209 18.57 15.44 2.68
C ILE A 209 18.92 16.06 4.03
N SER A 210 18.03 16.91 4.56
CA SER A 210 18.18 17.51 5.89
C SER A 210 17.92 16.54 7.04
N LYS A 211 17.53 15.28 6.74
CA LYS A 211 17.22 14.22 7.70
C LYS A 211 16.18 14.63 8.76
N GLN A 212 15.25 15.52 8.40
CA GLN A 212 14.18 15.94 9.29
C GLN A 212 13.03 14.93 9.22
N SER A 213 13.05 13.91 10.11
CA SER A 213 12.10 12.79 10.11
C SER A 213 10.62 13.22 10.05
N PHE A 214 10.23 14.20 10.88
CA PHE A 214 8.84 14.65 10.96
C PHE A 214 8.41 15.43 9.71
N LEU A 215 9.28 16.31 9.21
CA LEU A 215 9.01 17.06 7.99
C LEU A 215 8.94 16.11 6.79
N SER A 216 9.87 15.16 6.69
CA SER A 216 9.86 14.12 5.65
C SER A 216 8.56 13.32 5.67
N PHE A 217 8.07 12.93 6.84
CA PHE A 217 6.79 12.23 6.99
C PHE A 217 5.60 13.04 6.43
N ILE A 218 5.42 14.29 6.88
CA ILE A 218 4.29 15.12 6.45
C ILE A 218 4.36 15.42 4.95
N VAL A 219 5.53 15.83 4.47
CA VAL A 219 5.71 16.22 3.07
C VAL A 219 5.50 15.01 2.15
N ASN A 220 5.93 13.81 2.53
CA ASN A 220 5.70 12.61 1.71
C ASN A 220 4.23 12.15 1.71
N ILE A 221 3.48 12.34 2.80
CA ILE A 221 2.03 12.09 2.79
C ILE A 221 1.32 13.03 1.83
N LEU A 222 1.65 14.33 1.88
CA LEU A 222 1.09 15.31 0.96
C LEU A 222 1.51 15.01 -0.48
N PHE A 223 2.79 14.65 -0.68
CA PHE A 223 3.31 14.26 -1.99
C PHE A 223 2.60 13.03 -2.55
N LEU A 224 2.27 12.02 -1.72
CA LEU A 224 1.48 10.86 -2.15
C LEU A 224 0.13 11.29 -2.73
N TYR A 225 -0.58 12.16 -2.02
CA TYR A 225 -1.89 12.65 -2.44
C TYR A 225 -1.82 13.48 -3.73
N ILE A 226 -0.89 14.44 -3.80
CA ILE A 226 -0.69 15.27 -5.00
C ILE A 226 -0.20 14.43 -6.19
N SER A 227 0.65 13.45 -5.95
CA SER A 227 1.14 12.53 -6.98
C SER A 227 0.02 11.68 -7.56
N TYR A 228 -0.83 11.11 -6.71
CA TYR A 228 -2.01 10.37 -7.17
C TYR A 228 -2.90 11.21 -8.08
N LEU A 229 -3.25 12.43 -7.64
CA LEU A 229 -4.06 13.35 -8.46
C LEU A 229 -3.36 13.72 -9.77
N SER A 230 -2.06 14.02 -9.72
CA SER A 230 -1.28 14.39 -10.91
C SER A 230 -1.21 13.25 -11.92
N VAL A 231 -1.12 12.01 -11.46
CA VAL A 231 -1.13 10.82 -12.31
C VAL A 231 -2.50 10.61 -12.94
N VAL A 232 -3.59 10.70 -12.17
CA VAL A 232 -4.95 10.53 -12.69
C VAL A 232 -5.32 11.62 -13.70
N GLU A 233 -5.01 12.87 -13.40
CA GLU A 233 -5.52 14.03 -14.14
C GLU A 233 -4.60 14.52 -15.26
N PHE A 234 -3.30 14.23 -15.19
CA PHE A 234 -2.31 14.72 -16.16
C PHE A 234 -1.39 13.61 -16.68
N PHE A 235 -0.50 13.04 -15.86
CA PHE A 235 0.52 12.12 -16.39
C PHE A 235 -0.07 10.84 -17.01
N GLY A 236 -1.20 10.36 -16.51
CA GLY A 236 -1.92 9.22 -17.05
C GLY A 236 -2.38 9.44 -18.49
N THR A 237 -2.79 10.66 -18.86
CA THR A 237 -3.24 10.95 -20.23
C THR A 237 -2.10 10.82 -21.24
N TYR A 238 -0.86 11.10 -20.83
CA TYR A 238 0.35 10.89 -21.64
C TYR A 238 0.76 9.42 -21.72
N ILE A 239 0.50 8.63 -20.68
CA ILE A 239 0.72 7.18 -20.70
C ILE A 239 -0.28 6.51 -21.66
N TYR A 240 -1.53 6.98 -21.65
CA TYR A 240 -2.59 6.47 -22.50
C TYR A 240 -2.58 7.05 -23.92
N GLU A 241 -1.82 8.13 -24.15
CA GLU A 241 -1.85 8.93 -25.37
C GLU A 241 -3.29 9.42 -25.72
N LEU A 242 -4.15 9.57 -24.70
CA LEU A 242 -5.59 9.86 -24.79
C LEU A 242 -6.02 10.84 -23.68
N PRO A 243 -6.40 12.09 -24.01
CA PRO A 243 -6.69 13.12 -22.99
C PRO A 243 -7.95 12.86 -22.15
N THR A 244 -8.86 12.03 -22.65
CA THR A 244 -10.10 11.68 -21.94
C THR A 244 -9.97 10.47 -21.03
N HIS A 245 -8.87 9.71 -21.12
CA HIS A 245 -8.67 8.50 -20.32
C HIS A 245 -7.90 8.85 -19.03
N LYS A 246 -8.54 8.68 -17.87
CA LYS A 246 -8.00 9.07 -16.56
C LYS A 246 -7.97 7.93 -15.52
N CYS A 247 -8.31 6.71 -15.90
CA CYS A 247 -8.45 5.61 -14.97
C CYS A 247 -7.09 5.18 -14.40
N PRO A 248 -6.83 5.15 -13.09
CA PRO A 248 -5.55 4.70 -12.55
C PRO A 248 -5.35 3.18 -12.58
N PHE A 249 -6.40 2.41 -12.85
CA PHE A 249 -6.33 0.95 -12.88
C PHE A 249 -6.00 0.41 -14.28
N CYS A 250 -6.41 1.10 -15.35
CA CYS A 250 -6.13 0.65 -16.72
C CYS A 250 -4.62 0.57 -17.02
N MET A 251 -3.78 1.45 -16.45
CA MET A 251 -2.32 1.37 -16.60
C MET A 251 -1.69 0.09 -16.04
N LEU A 252 -2.42 -0.67 -15.23
CA LEU A 252 -1.99 -1.99 -14.75
C LEU A 252 -2.21 -3.08 -15.79
N GLN A 253 -2.97 -2.83 -16.86
CA GLN A 253 -3.32 -3.84 -17.84
C GLN A 253 -2.21 -4.01 -18.90
N LYS A 254 -2.31 -5.10 -19.66
CA LYS A 254 -1.29 -5.51 -20.65
C LYS A 254 -1.11 -4.50 -21.77
N GLU A 255 -2.19 -3.82 -22.14
CA GLU A 255 -2.27 -2.83 -23.22
C GLU A 255 -1.29 -1.67 -23.00
N TYR A 256 -0.99 -1.35 -21.74
CA TYR A 256 -0.02 -0.33 -21.34
C TYR A 256 1.26 -0.93 -20.76
N TYR A 257 1.61 -2.15 -21.18
CA TYR A 257 2.84 -2.86 -20.78
C TYR A 257 3.03 -2.99 -19.28
N TYR A 258 1.94 -3.04 -18.50
CA TYR A 258 1.99 -3.16 -17.04
C TYR A 258 2.74 -2.00 -16.34
N ILE A 259 2.88 -0.84 -16.98
CA ILE A 259 3.67 0.29 -16.45
C ILE A 259 3.17 0.77 -15.08
N GLY A 260 1.86 0.66 -14.83
CA GLY A 260 1.26 1.07 -13.57
C GLY A 260 1.89 0.37 -12.36
N TYR A 261 2.31 -0.90 -12.49
CA TYR A 261 2.97 -1.60 -11.39
C TYR A 261 4.28 -0.93 -10.98
N VAL A 262 5.11 -0.54 -11.96
CA VAL A 262 6.38 0.15 -11.70
C VAL A 262 6.12 1.55 -11.13
N LEU A 263 5.18 2.28 -11.72
CA LEU A 263 4.85 3.64 -11.34
C LEU A 263 4.31 3.72 -9.91
N TRP A 264 3.32 2.89 -9.56
CA TRP A 264 2.76 2.87 -8.20
C TRP A 264 3.74 2.29 -7.19
N THR A 265 4.50 1.24 -7.53
CA THR A 265 5.50 0.65 -6.61
C THR A 265 6.59 1.65 -6.26
N THR A 266 7.11 2.41 -7.24
CA THR A 266 8.15 3.43 -6.98
C THR A 266 7.61 4.55 -6.11
N LEU A 267 6.39 5.04 -6.34
CA LEU A 267 5.74 6.01 -5.45
C LEU A 267 5.55 5.47 -4.03
N PHE A 268 4.97 4.28 -3.89
CA PHE A 268 4.70 3.68 -2.58
C PHE A 268 5.97 3.39 -1.81
N LEU A 269 7.04 2.88 -2.45
CA LEU A 269 8.33 2.66 -1.79
C LEU A 269 8.96 3.98 -1.33
N GLY A 270 8.92 5.02 -2.18
CA GLY A 270 9.48 6.32 -1.83
C GLY A 270 8.82 6.94 -0.60
N VAL A 271 7.48 6.88 -0.55
CA VAL A 271 6.68 7.36 0.60
C VAL A 271 6.85 6.44 1.81
N PHE A 272 6.87 5.13 1.62
CA PHE A 272 7.07 4.15 2.69
C PHE A 272 8.38 4.38 3.45
N TYR A 273 9.49 4.59 2.75
CA TYR A 273 10.78 4.82 3.41
C TYR A 273 10.81 6.16 4.16
N ALA A 274 10.13 7.19 3.66
CA ALA A 274 9.97 8.45 4.40
C ALA A 274 9.17 8.24 5.70
N ILE A 275 8.04 7.53 5.63
CA ILE A 275 7.22 7.22 6.81
C ILE A 275 7.99 6.37 7.81
N SER A 276 8.74 5.38 7.32
CA SER A 276 9.57 4.50 8.14
C SER A 276 10.60 5.28 8.94
N SER A 277 11.19 6.34 8.37
CA SER A 277 12.20 7.16 9.07
C SER A 277 11.64 7.81 10.35
N PHE A 278 10.41 8.32 10.30
CA PHE A 278 9.71 8.87 11.45
C PHE A 278 9.24 7.77 12.42
N MET A 279 8.64 6.70 11.91
CA MET A 279 8.11 5.60 12.74
C MET A 279 9.20 4.90 13.54
N LEU A 280 10.36 4.62 12.94
CA LEU A 280 11.47 3.97 13.64
C LEU A 280 12.09 4.89 14.70
N LYS A 281 12.22 6.19 14.41
CA LYS A 281 12.66 7.17 15.41
C LYS A 281 11.68 7.26 16.58
N SER A 282 10.37 7.17 16.33
CA SER A 282 9.34 7.23 17.37
C SER A 282 9.27 5.93 18.20
N LEU A 283 9.24 4.76 17.55
CA LEU A 283 9.01 3.47 18.20
C LEU A 283 10.26 2.90 18.88
N ILE A 284 11.43 3.00 18.25
CA ILE A 284 12.68 2.37 18.72
C ILE A 284 13.82 3.37 18.96
N LYS A 285 13.57 4.68 18.83
CA LYS A 285 14.56 5.77 19.02
C LYS A 285 15.80 5.61 18.15
N LYS A 286 15.67 4.99 16.99
CA LYS A 286 16.76 4.74 16.04
C LYS A 286 16.51 5.48 14.74
N GLU A 287 17.54 6.17 14.26
CA GLU A 287 17.55 6.80 12.94
C GLU A 287 18.35 5.91 11.98
N LEU A 288 17.73 5.54 10.87
CA LEU A 288 18.32 4.70 9.85
C LEU A 288 18.56 5.52 8.59
N ASP A 289 19.80 5.92 8.33
CA ASP A 289 20.15 6.81 7.21
C ASP A 289 19.70 6.28 5.83
N TYR A 290 19.66 4.96 5.67
CA TYR A 290 19.24 4.35 4.41
C TYR A 290 17.77 4.64 4.06
N THR A 291 16.90 4.91 5.04
CA THR A 291 15.48 5.19 4.77
C THR A 291 15.33 6.51 4.01
N TYR A 292 16.08 7.54 4.40
CA TYR A 292 16.08 8.81 3.65
C TYR A 292 16.63 8.64 2.24
N LYS A 293 17.73 7.88 2.10
CA LYS A 293 18.36 7.61 0.80
C LYS A 293 17.42 6.87 -0.15
N TYR A 294 16.76 5.80 0.30
CA TYR A 294 15.82 5.06 -0.55
C TYR A 294 14.56 5.86 -0.85
N SER A 295 14.06 6.66 0.09
CA SER A 295 12.94 7.57 -0.18
C SER A 295 13.27 8.52 -1.34
N ILE A 296 14.46 9.14 -1.34
CA ILE A 296 14.94 9.98 -2.44
C ILE A 296 14.99 9.19 -3.74
N ILE A 297 15.68 8.03 -3.74
CA ILE A 297 15.86 7.22 -4.96
C ILE A 297 14.51 6.87 -5.59
N PHE A 298 13.58 6.31 -4.82
CA PHE A 298 12.30 5.85 -5.35
C PHE A 298 11.38 6.99 -5.77
N ASN A 299 11.33 8.09 -5.01
CA ASN A 299 10.57 9.29 -5.43
C ASN A 299 11.16 9.91 -6.71
N THR A 300 12.50 9.96 -6.83
CA THR A 300 13.16 10.46 -8.05
C THR A 300 12.87 9.56 -9.24
N ILE A 301 12.91 8.23 -9.08
CA ILE A 301 12.54 7.30 -10.15
C ILE A 301 11.09 7.52 -10.57
N PHE A 302 10.16 7.59 -9.61
CA PHE A 302 8.74 7.85 -9.89
C PHE A 302 8.53 9.14 -10.69
N VAL A 303 9.09 10.26 -10.22
CA VAL A 303 8.99 11.56 -10.90
C VAL A 303 9.62 11.49 -12.29
N SER A 304 10.78 10.82 -12.42
CA SER A 304 11.47 10.67 -13.70
C SER A 304 10.66 9.86 -14.72
N ILE A 305 9.94 8.82 -14.28
CA ILE A 305 9.05 8.05 -15.16
C ILE A 305 7.91 8.96 -15.64
N CYS A 306 7.24 9.66 -14.73
CA CYS A 306 6.15 10.57 -15.07
C CYS A 306 6.59 11.66 -16.08
N THR A 307 7.75 12.28 -15.86
CA THR A 307 8.27 13.31 -16.77
C THR A 307 8.70 12.74 -18.13
N LEU A 308 9.26 11.52 -18.14
CA LEU A 308 9.73 10.85 -19.34
C LEU A 308 8.59 10.54 -20.31
N TYR A 309 7.43 10.11 -19.83
CA TYR A 309 6.27 9.87 -20.70
C TYR A 309 5.80 11.15 -21.43
N VAL A 310 5.77 12.28 -20.72
CA VAL A 310 5.45 13.58 -21.31
C VAL A 310 6.47 13.96 -22.40
N PHE A 311 7.76 13.76 -22.11
CA PHE A 311 8.84 14.08 -23.03
C PHE A 311 8.83 13.18 -24.28
N ILE A 312 8.63 11.88 -24.12
CA ILE A 312 8.53 10.92 -25.23
C ILE A 312 7.35 11.29 -26.14
N TYR A 313 6.20 11.63 -25.56
CA TYR A 313 5.03 12.04 -26.33
C TYR A 313 5.33 13.30 -27.17
N TYR A 314 5.95 14.31 -26.56
CA TYR A 314 6.33 15.53 -27.26
C TYR A 314 7.33 15.25 -28.40
N LEU A 315 8.32 14.39 -28.18
CA LEU A 315 9.28 14.02 -29.23
C LEU A 315 8.64 13.27 -30.40
N LYS A 316 7.64 12.42 -30.13
CA LYS A 316 6.94 11.66 -31.18
C LYS A 316 5.99 12.54 -31.99
N ASN A 317 5.25 13.44 -31.32
CA ASN A 317 4.11 14.15 -31.92
C ASN A 317 4.39 15.63 -32.21
N GLY A 318 5.47 16.21 -31.67
CA GLY A 318 5.82 17.63 -31.82
C GLY A 318 4.92 18.60 -31.04
N VAL A 319 3.94 18.09 -30.28
CA VAL A 319 2.97 18.86 -29.49
C VAL A 319 2.75 18.22 -28.11
N PHE A 320 2.35 19.03 -27.14
CA PHE A 320 1.81 18.54 -25.87
C PHE A 320 0.32 18.21 -26.04
N LEU A 321 -0.19 17.33 -25.16
CA LEU A 321 -1.59 16.90 -25.13
C LEU A 321 -2.53 18.01 -24.64
#